data_AF-A0A1S1GSQ4-F1
#
_entry.id   AF-A0A1S1GSQ4-F1
#
_cell.length_a   1.000
_cell.length_b   1.000
_cell.length_c   1.000
_cell.angle_alpha   90.00
_cell.angle_beta   90.00
_cell.angle_gamma   90.00
#
_symmetry.space_group_name_H-M   'P 1'
#
loop_
_entity.id
_entity.type
_entity.pdbx_description
1 polymer ?
#
loop_
_entity_poly.entity_id
_entity_poly.type
_entity_poly.pdbx_seq_one_letter_code
_entity_poly.pdbx_strand_id
1 'polypeptide(L)'
;MPFTPSEIKNKEFTRVKNGLEPTEVANYLDQLSNEIERLKEDKKQLEKVVEDRDTNIKSYQDVHQSVSDALIQAQKVGEETKLAATKDAEATLAKAQVQADKIVNEAIEKARRLSFQTEDMKRQSKVFRSRFRMLVEAQLDLLKSEDWDYLLNYDLDAEQVTLEDIHHLNDNDLTPEERAMKNSQSDEQVNHNESTSESANASDSQSTSSNSTSNNQ
;
A
#
# COMPACT_ATOMS: atom_id res chain seq x y z
N MET A 1 47.77 80.57 -10.18
CA MET A 1 48.71 81.18 -11.14
C MET A 1 49.24 82.47 -10.54
N PRO A 2 50.50 82.85 -10.81
CA PRO A 2 51.14 84.02 -10.20
C PRO A 2 50.62 85.37 -10.72
N PHE A 3 49.89 85.40 -11.83
CA PHE A 3 49.29 86.62 -12.38
C PHE A 3 47.90 86.35 -12.98
N THR A 4 46.99 87.32 -12.88
CA THR A 4 45.66 87.28 -13.52
C THR A 4 45.66 87.99 -14.89
N PRO A 5 44.74 87.65 -15.82
CA PRO A 5 44.61 88.36 -17.11
C PRO A 5 44.48 89.88 -16.90
N SER A 6 43.68 90.29 -15.91
CA SER A 6 43.49 91.68 -15.52
C SER A 6 44.77 92.36 -14.99
N GLU A 7 45.62 91.62 -14.26
CA GLU A 7 46.92 92.13 -13.80
C GLU A 7 47.93 92.30 -14.94
N ILE A 8 47.85 91.46 -15.97
CA ILE A 8 48.71 91.54 -17.16
C ILE A 8 48.31 92.74 -18.02
N LYS A 9 47.00 92.95 -18.22
CA LYS A 9 46.46 94.09 -18.97
C LYS A 9 46.75 95.45 -18.31
N ASN A 10 46.67 95.51 -16.97
CA ASN A 10 46.87 96.76 -16.21
C ASN A 10 48.34 96.99 -15.79
N LYS A 11 49.29 96.22 -16.33
CA LYS A 11 50.70 96.34 -15.94
C LYS A 11 51.34 97.58 -16.55
N GLU A 12 51.80 98.50 -15.70
CA GLU A 12 52.60 99.65 -16.11
C GLU A 12 54.10 99.36 -16.04
N PHE A 13 54.85 99.88 -17.02
CA PHE A 13 56.30 99.79 -17.08
C PHE A 13 56.96 101.17 -17.04
N THR A 14 58.13 101.26 -16.41
CA THR A 14 58.96 102.47 -16.39
C THR A 14 59.52 102.79 -17.78
N ARG A 15 59.44 104.07 -18.19
CA ARG A 15 59.96 104.54 -19.48
C ARG A 15 61.46 104.85 -19.41
N VAL A 16 62.23 104.37 -20.40
CA VAL A 16 63.68 104.57 -20.51
C VAL A 16 64.03 105.03 -21.94
N LYS A 17 65.10 105.84 -22.09
CA LYS A 17 65.44 106.52 -23.36
C LYS A 17 65.66 105.61 -24.59
N ASN A 18 66.00 104.32 -24.39
CA ASN A 18 66.15 103.31 -25.45
C ASN A 18 65.21 102.09 -25.21
N GLY A 19 63.99 102.33 -24.72
CA GLY A 19 63.03 101.27 -24.40
C GLY A 19 62.19 100.79 -25.59
N LEU A 20 61.41 99.74 -25.36
CA LEU A 20 60.38 99.26 -26.28
C LEU A 20 59.24 100.27 -26.43
N GLU A 21 58.57 100.24 -27.57
CA GLU A 21 57.48 101.14 -27.90
C GLU A 21 56.25 100.84 -27.00
N PRO A 22 55.71 101.83 -26.25
CA PRO A 22 54.65 101.59 -25.29
C PRO A 22 53.34 101.03 -25.88
N THR A 23 52.97 101.41 -27.11
CA THR A 23 51.73 100.97 -27.76
C THR A 23 51.81 99.51 -28.23
N GLU A 24 52.95 99.06 -28.74
CA GLU A 24 53.23 97.69 -29.15
C GLU A 24 53.23 96.75 -27.93
N VAL A 25 53.87 97.17 -26.82
CA VAL A 25 53.84 96.40 -25.57
C VAL A 25 52.43 96.29 -25.01
N ALA A 26 51.63 97.37 -25.05
CA ALA A 26 50.24 97.34 -24.60
C ALA A 26 49.38 96.39 -25.45
N ASN A 27 49.53 96.42 -26.78
CA ASN A 27 48.83 95.50 -27.69
C ASN A 27 49.22 94.03 -27.44
N TYR A 28 50.50 93.76 -27.19
CA TYR A 28 50.96 92.41 -26.88
C TYR A 28 50.43 91.91 -25.52
N LEU A 29 50.39 92.78 -24.50
CA LEU A 29 49.79 92.45 -23.20
C LEU A 29 48.29 92.16 -23.31
N ASP A 30 47.56 92.89 -24.16
CA ASP A 30 46.14 92.62 -24.44
C ASP A 30 45.95 91.24 -25.12
N GLN A 31 46.77 90.92 -26.12
CA GLN A 31 46.75 89.60 -26.76
C GLN A 31 47.10 88.48 -25.77
N LEU A 32 48.13 88.68 -24.94
CA LEU A 32 48.54 87.72 -23.92
C LEU A 32 47.47 87.52 -22.85
N SER A 33 46.81 88.60 -22.41
CA SER A 33 45.68 88.54 -21.49
C SER A 33 44.55 87.67 -22.05
N ASN A 34 44.16 87.91 -23.31
CA ASN A 34 43.10 87.16 -23.99
C ASN A 34 43.45 85.67 -24.14
N GLU A 35 44.69 85.34 -24.51
CA GLU A 35 45.11 83.94 -24.66
C GLU A 35 45.18 83.21 -23.30
N ILE A 36 45.62 83.88 -22.22
CA ILE A 36 45.59 83.31 -20.87
C ILE A 36 44.15 83.07 -20.40
N GLU A 37 43.24 83.98 -20.70
CA GLU A 37 41.83 83.82 -20.37
C GLU A 37 41.20 82.64 -21.12
N ARG A 38 41.50 82.51 -22.42
CA ARG A 38 41.12 81.35 -23.23
C ARG A 38 41.70 80.04 -22.67
N LEU A 39 43.00 79.98 -22.38
CA LEU A 39 43.64 78.79 -21.82
C LEU A 39 43.05 78.40 -20.46
N LYS A 40 42.64 79.38 -19.65
CA LYS A 40 41.98 79.15 -18.37
C LYS A 40 40.59 78.54 -18.56
N GLU A 41 39.82 79.01 -19.53
CA GLU A 41 38.51 78.44 -19.86
C GLU A 41 38.66 77.02 -20.45
N ASP A 42 39.59 76.81 -21.38
CA ASP A 42 39.88 75.50 -21.96
C ASP A 42 40.31 74.50 -20.87
N LYS A 43 41.18 74.93 -19.94
CA LYS A 43 41.59 74.11 -18.78
C LYS A 43 40.39 73.73 -17.92
N LYS A 44 39.51 74.69 -17.61
CA LYS A 44 38.31 74.44 -16.81
C LYS A 44 37.36 73.46 -17.51
N GLN A 45 37.21 73.57 -18.82
CA GLN A 45 36.40 72.63 -19.61
C GLN A 45 37.02 71.23 -19.61
N LEU A 46 38.35 71.12 -19.81
CA LEU A 46 39.08 69.86 -19.74
C LEU A 46 38.97 69.20 -18.35
N GLU A 47 39.15 69.97 -17.28
CA GLU A 47 38.99 69.48 -15.89
C GLU A 47 37.58 68.93 -15.66
N LYS A 48 36.55 69.63 -16.15
CA LYS A 48 35.17 69.15 -16.07
C LYS A 48 34.96 67.85 -16.85
N VAL A 49 35.50 67.75 -18.07
CA VAL A 49 35.41 66.51 -18.86
C VAL A 49 36.12 65.36 -18.17
N VAL A 50 37.28 65.59 -17.56
CA VAL A 50 38.00 64.57 -16.79
C VAL A 50 37.16 64.09 -15.61
N GLU A 51 36.57 65.02 -14.85
CA GLU A 51 35.71 64.67 -13.71
C GLU A 51 34.45 63.88 -14.15
N ASP A 52 33.80 64.29 -15.24
CA ASP A 52 32.67 63.57 -15.84
C ASP A 52 33.09 62.16 -16.33
N ARG A 53 34.32 62.00 -16.82
CA ARG A 53 34.83 60.69 -17.26
C ARG A 53 35.18 59.78 -16.09
N ASP A 54 35.81 60.32 -15.05
CA ASP A 54 36.17 59.58 -13.85
C ASP A 54 34.93 59.08 -13.10
N THR A 55 33.88 59.90 -13.02
CA THR A 55 32.59 59.50 -12.44
C THR A 55 31.94 58.38 -13.25
N ASN A 56 31.93 58.48 -14.57
CA ASN A 56 31.42 57.42 -15.44
C ASN A 56 32.21 56.11 -15.30
N ILE A 57 33.55 56.18 -15.28
CA ILE A 57 34.41 55.00 -15.09
C ILE A 57 34.10 54.30 -13.77
N LYS A 58 33.97 55.06 -12.67
CA LYS A 58 33.58 54.50 -11.37
C LYS A 58 32.23 53.79 -11.45
N SER A 59 31.23 54.42 -12.08
CA SER A 59 29.91 53.80 -12.25
C SER A 59 29.97 52.49 -13.04
N TYR A 60 30.77 52.44 -14.11
CA TYR A 60 30.95 51.21 -14.90
C TYR A 60 31.68 50.14 -14.10
N GLN A 61 32.65 50.52 -13.28
CA GLN A 61 33.38 49.59 -12.43
C GLN A 61 32.47 48.99 -11.34
N ASP A 62 31.60 49.80 -10.74
CA ASP A 62 30.60 49.34 -9.76
C ASP A 62 29.58 48.39 -10.41
N VAL A 63 29.08 48.73 -11.60
CA VAL A 63 28.18 47.86 -12.36
C VAL A 63 28.87 46.55 -12.74
N HIS A 64 30.11 46.61 -13.22
CA HIS A 64 30.89 45.42 -13.56
C HIS A 64 31.10 44.51 -12.35
N GLN A 65 31.40 45.09 -11.18
CA GLN A 65 31.56 44.34 -9.94
C GLN A 65 30.25 43.67 -9.54
N SER A 66 29.14 44.41 -9.55
CA SER A 66 27.82 43.87 -9.23
C SER A 66 27.40 42.74 -10.18
N VAL A 67 27.66 42.87 -11.48
CA VAL A 67 27.37 41.82 -12.47
C VAL A 67 28.27 40.60 -12.23
N SER A 68 29.54 40.80 -11.91
CA SER A 68 30.48 39.71 -11.62
C SER A 68 30.05 38.95 -10.37
N ASP A 69 29.67 39.65 -9.30
CA ASP A 69 29.18 39.05 -8.06
C ASP A 69 27.87 38.28 -8.30
N ALA A 70 26.95 38.85 -9.09
CA ALA A 70 25.71 38.19 -9.48
C ALA A 70 25.97 36.91 -10.29
N LEU A 71 26.97 36.91 -11.19
CA LEU A 71 27.34 35.74 -11.98
C LEU A 71 27.92 34.62 -11.10
N ILE A 72 28.81 34.97 -10.17
CA ILE A 72 29.39 34.01 -9.22
C ILE A 72 28.29 33.42 -8.33
N GLN A 73 27.38 34.26 -7.83
CA GLN A 73 26.25 33.82 -7.03
C GLN A 73 25.32 32.91 -7.84
N ALA A 74 25.00 33.27 -9.08
CA ALA A 74 24.18 32.45 -9.96
C ALA A 74 24.82 31.08 -10.24
N GLN A 75 26.13 31.04 -10.48
CA GLN A 75 26.87 29.78 -10.64
C GLN A 75 26.78 28.93 -9.36
N LYS A 76 27.06 29.52 -8.20
CA LYS A 76 27.00 28.82 -6.92
C LYS A 76 25.60 28.25 -6.64
N VAL A 77 24.55 29.05 -6.86
CA VAL A 77 23.16 28.60 -6.72
C VAL A 77 22.83 27.50 -7.72
N GLY A 78 23.33 27.60 -8.96
CA GLY A 78 23.17 26.56 -9.97
C GLY A 78 23.81 25.23 -9.56
N GLU A 79 25.03 25.27 -9.04
CA GLU A 79 25.74 24.09 -8.53
C GLU A 79 25.05 23.48 -7.30
N GLU A 80 24.65 24.30 -6.33
CA GLU A 80 23.91 23.86 -5.14
C GLU A 80 22.56 23.23 -5.52
N THR A 81 21.82 23.85 -6.45
CA THR A 81 20.54 23.33 -6.94
C THR A 81 20.73 21.99 -7.66
N LYS A 82 21.77 21.88 -8.49
CA LYS A 82 22.10 20.63 -9.18
C LYS A 82 22.43 19.52 -8.17
N LEU A 83 23.24 19.81 -7.16
CA LEU A 83 23.63 18.83 -6.13
C LEU A 83 22.42 18.40 -5.28
N ALA A 84 21.55 19.35 -4.91
CA ALA A 84 20.31 19.05 -4.21
C ALA A 84 19.39 18.15 -5.04
N ALA A 85 19.20 18.46 -6.33
CA ALA A 85 18.38 17.67 -7.23
C ALA A 85 18.93 16.25 -7.45
N THR A 86 20.25 16.09 -7.58
CA THR A 86 20.86 14.75 -7.71
C THR A 86 20.67 13.93 -6.44
N LYS A 87 20.85 14.55 -5.26
CA LYS A 87 20.65 13.87 -3.98
C LYS A 87 19.19 13.45 -3.76
N ASP A 88 18.24 14.31 -4.13
CA ASP A 88 16.82 14.02 -4.02
C ASP A 88 16.39 12.92 -5.00
N ALA A 89 16.95 12.92 -6.22
CA ALA A 89 16.75 11.86 -7.19
C ALA A 89 17.27 10.50 -6.68
N GLU A 90 18.48 10.46 -6.13
CA GLU A 90 19.06 9.26 -5.51
C GLU A 90 18.22 8.76 -4.34
N ALA A 91 17.79 9.66 -3.45
CA ALA A 91 16.92 9.31 -2.32
C ALA A 91 15.56 8.75 -2.78
N THR A 92 14.99 9.34 -3.83
CA THR A 92 13.73 8.88 -4.44
C THR A 92 13.90 7.50 -5.06
N LEU A 93 14.98 7.26 -5.80
CA LEU A 93 15.30 5.94 -6.37
C LEU A 93 15.49 4.90 -5.27
N ALA A 94 16.25 5.21 -4.23
CA ALA A 94 16.46 4.31 -3.10
C ALA A 94 15.13 3.96 -2.40
N LYS A 95 14.27 4.95 -2.17
CA LYS A 95 12.94 4.74 -1.57
C LYS A 95 12.04 3.89 -2.47
N ALA A 96 12.05 4.14 -3.78
CA ALA A 96 11.29 3.36 -4.74
C ALA A 96 11.76 1.90 -4.78
N GLN A 97 13.08 1.67 -4.72
CA GLN A 97 13.65 0.32 -4.69
C GLN A 97 13.22 -0.45 -3.43
N VAL A 98 13.35 0.17 -2.25
CA VAL A 98 12.93 -0.45 -0.98
C VAL A 98 11.42 -0.78 -1.00
N GLN A 99 10.60 0.12 -1.54
CA GLN A 99 9.17 -0.11 -1.67
C GLN A 99 8.85 -1.24 -2.65
N ALA A 100 9.55 -1.31 -3.78
CA ALA A 100 9.41 -2.39 -4.74
C ALA A 100 9.77 -3.74 -4.12
N ASP A 101 10.90 -3.82 -3.42
CA ASP A 101 11.34 -5.04 -2.74
C ASP A 101 10.34 -5.48 -1.67
N LYS A 102 9.76 -4.53 -0.93
CA LYS A 102 8.68 -4.81 0.02
C LYS A 102 7.44 -5.40 -0.66
N ILE A 103 6.98 -4.79 -1.76
CA ILE A 103 5.82 -5.27 -2.52
C ILE A 103 6.06 -6.69 -3.04
N VAL A 104 7.25 -6.95 -3.58
CA VAL A 104 7.64 -8.27 -4.09
C VAL A 104 7.63 -9.31 -2.98
N ASN A 105 8.23 -9.00 -1.83
CA ASN A 105 8.25 -9.92 -0.69
C ASN A 105 6.83 -10.21 -0.16
N GLU A 106 6.00 -9.18 0.00
CA GLU A 106 4.60 -9.35 0.40
C GLU A 106 3.81 -10.20 -0.62
N ALA A 107 4.05 -10.02 -1.92
CA ALA A 107 3.42 -10.82 -2.96
C ALA A 107 3.86 -12.28 -2.91
N ILE A 108 5.15 -12.56 -2.67
CA ILE A 108 5.68 -13.91 -2.52
C ILE A 108 5.07 -14.59 -1.29
N GLU A 109 4.97 -13.91 -0.15
CA GLU A 109 4.35 -14.46 1.05
C GLU A 109 2.86 -14.77 0.84
N LYS A 110 2.12 -13.86 0.21
CA LYS A 110 0.71 -14.10 -0.15
C LYS A 110 0.56 -15.28 -1.09
N ALA A 111 1.42 -15.40 -2.10
CA ALA A 111 1.41 -16.50 -3.05
C ALA A 111 1.68 -17.85 -2.36
N ARG A 112 2.65 -17.90 -1.44
CA ARG A 112 2.92 -19.09 -0.62
C ARG A 112 1.71 -19.46 0.24
N ARG A 113 1.13 -18.50 0.95
CA ARG A 113 -0.07 -18.71 1.77
C ARG A 113 -1.24 -19.26 0.95
N LEU A 114 -1.50 -18.67 -0.22
CA LEU A 114 -2.57 -19.13 -1.11
C LEU A 114 -2.30 -20.54 -1.64
N SER A 115 -1.04 -20.87 -1.94
CA SER A 115 -0.64 -22.21 -2.37
C SER A 115 -0.92 -23.24 -1.28
N PHE A 116 -0.53 -22.96 -0.03
CA PHE A 116 -0.84 -23.82 1.12
C PHE A 116 -2.35 -23.98 1.34
N GLN A 117 -3.12 -22.90 1.29
CA GLN A 117 -4.58 -22.95 1.42
C GLN A 117 -5.23 -23.78 0.30
N THR A 118 -4.71 -23.68 -0.93
CA THR A 118 -5.20 -24.46 -2.07
C THR A 118 -4.92 -25.95 -1.89
N GLU A 119 -3.72 -26.30 -1.41
CA GLU A 119 -3.36 -27.69 -1.14
C GLU A 119 -4.20 -28.28 -0.01
N ASP A 120 -4.40 -27.53 1.08
CA ASP A 120 -5.25 -27.96 2.18
C ASP A 120 -6.72 -28.15 1.74
N MET A 121 -7.27 -27.20 0.95
CA MET A 121 -8.60 -27.32 0.37
C MET A 121 -8.75 -28.58 -0.50
N LYS A 122 -7.73 -28.91 -1.31
CA LYS A 122 -7.71 -30.15 -2.11
C LYS A 122 -7.70 -31.39 -1.22
N ARG A 123 -6.91 -31.39 -0.14
CA ARG A 123 -6.88 -32.48 0.84
C ARG A 123 -8.25 -32.65 1.51
N GLN A 124 -8.85 -31.56 1.98
CA GLN A 124 -10.19 -31.57 2.58
C GLN A 124 -11.24 -32.08 1.59
N SER A 125 -11.18 -31.65 0.33
CA SER A 125 -12.08 -32.13 -0.73
C SER A 125 -11.94 -33.63 -0.98
N LYS A 126 -10.71 -34.17 -0.96
CA LYS A 126 -10.47 -35.62 -1.09
C LYS A 126 -11.05 -36.39 0.09
N VAL A 127 -10.87 -35.91 1.32
CA VAL A 127 -11.43 -36.52 2.53
C VAL A 127 -12.97 -36.46 2.50
N PHE A 128 -13.54 -35.31 2.16
CA PHE A 128 -14.98 -35.13 2.02
C PHE A 128 -15.55 -36.10 0.98
N ARG A 129 -14.94 -36.19 -0.20
CA ARG A 129 -15.35 -37.15 -1.25
C ARG A 129 -15.34 -38.59 -0.74
N SER A 130 -14.32 -38.99 -0.01
CA SER A 130 -14.22 -40.34 0.56
C SER A 130 -15.33 -40.60 1.59
N ARG A 131 -15.60 -39.64 2.48
CA ARG A 131 -16.66 -39.75 3.49
C ARG A 131 -18.04 -39.79 2.86
N PHE A 132 -18.28 -38.94 1.87
CA PHE A 132 -19.54 -38.90 1.13
C PHE A 132 -19.78 -40.21 0.38
N ARG A 133 -18.75 -40.76 -0.25
CA ARG A 133 -18.83 -42.07 -0.91
C ARG A 133 -19.20 -43.18 0.08
N MET A 134 -18.53 -43.26 1.23
CA MET A 134 -18.87 -44.24 2.26
C MET A 134 -20.31 -44.08 2.78
N LEU A 135 -20.78 -42.83 2.94
CA LEU A 135 -22.17 -42.58 3.36
C LEU A 135 -23.16 -43.09 2.31
N VAL A 136 -22.94 -42.80 1.03
CA VAL A 136 -23.81 -43.26 -0.06
C VAL A 136 -23.76 -44.78 -0.22
N GLU A 137 -22.58 -45.39 -0.10
CA GLU A 137 -22.42 -46.86 -0.12
C GLU A 137 -23.19 -47.50 1.04
N ALA A 138 -23.10 -46.97 2.27
CA ALA A 138 -23.87 -47.47 3.41
C ALA A 138 -25.39 -47.34 3.22
N GLN A 139 -25.87 -46.23 2.64
CA GLN A 139 -27.31 -46.07 2.33
C GLN A 139 -27.76 -47.01 1.20
N LEU A 140 -26.89 -47.26 0.23
CA LEU A 140 -27.17 -48.22 -0.84
C LEU A 140 -27.20 -49.65 -0.30
N ASP A 141 -26.30 -50.01 0.61
CA ASP A 141 -26.27 -51.31 1.25
C ASP A 141 -27.50 -51.54 2.14
N LEU A 142 -27.98 -50.50 2.84
CA LEU A 142 -29.27 -50.54 3.55
C LEU A 142 -30.46 -50.78 2.62
N LEU A 143 -30.47 -50.19 1.41
CA LEU A 143 -31.54 -50.43 0.43
C LEU A 143 -31.47 -51.82 -0.21
N LYS A 144 -30.27 -52.39 -0.27
CA LYS A 144 -30.05 -53.75 -0.78
C LYS A 144 -30.29 -54.82 0.27
N SER A 145 -30.47 -54.46 1.55
CA SER A 145 -30.78 -55.46 2.56
C SER A 145 -32.18 -56.01 2.32
N GLU A 146 -32.32 -57.32 2.49
CA GLU A 146 -33.59 -58.05 2.39
C GLU A 146 -34.61 -57.59 3.45
N ASP A 147 -34.21 -56.70 4.38
CA ASP A 147 -35.09 -56.07 5.35
C ASP A 147 -36.23 -55.29 4.68
N TRP A 148 -35.96 -54.68 3.52
CA TRP A 148 -37.00 -54.01 2.74
C TRP A 148 -37.90 -55.01 2.03
N ASP A 149 -37.35 -56.11 1.52
CA ASP A 149 -38.15 -57.18 0.90
C ASP A 149 -39.07 -57.84 1.95
N TYR A 150 -38.63 -57.96 3.20
CA TYR A 150 -39.45 -58.42 4.32
C TYR A 150 -40.52 -57.39 4.74
N LEU A 151 -40.17 -56.10 4.83
CA LEU A 151 -41.10 -55.02 5.19
C LEU A 151 -42.15 -54.70 4.12
N LEU A 152 -41.83 -54.92 2.84
CA LEU A 152 -42.76 -54.69 1.72
C LEU A 152 -43.53 -55.96 1.30
N ASN A 153 -43.30 -57.10 1.95
CA ASN A 153 -44.04 -58.33 1.69
C ASN A 153 -45.47 -58.22 2.23
N TYR A 154 -46.34 -57.56 1.48
CA TYR A 154 -47.73 -57.26 1.85
C TYR A 154 -48.66 -58.49 1.86
N ASP A 155 -48.19 -59.65 1.38
CA ASP A 155 -49.01 -60.86 1.19
C ASP A 155 -49.20 -61.72 2.46
N LEU A 156 -48.48 -61.46 3.57
CA LEU A 156 -48.58 -62.27 4.80
C LEU A 156 -49.59 -61.76 5.84
N ASP A 157 -49.91 -60.46 5.81
CA ASP A 157 -50.84 -59.84 6.78
C ASP A 157 -52.27 -59.73 6.24
N ALA A 158 -52.47 -59.79 4.91
CA ALA A 158 -53.81 -59.76 4.32
C ALA A 158 -54.60 -61.05 4.59
N GLU A 159 -53.94 -62.20 4.75
CA GLU A 159 -54.59 -63.49 5.00
C GLU A 159 -54.99 -63.65 6.49
N GLN A 160 -54.15 -63.20 7.43
CA GLN A 160 -54.43 -63.31 8.87
C GLN A 160 -55.64 -62.48 9.31
N VAL A 161 -55.84 -61.30 8.72
CA VAL A 161 -57.00 -60.43 9.06
C VAL A 161 -58.33 -61.09 8.67
N THR A 162 -58.36 -61.96 7.64
CA THR A 162 -59.60 -62.67 7.25
C THR A 162 -59.96 -63.84 8.18
N LEU A 163 -58.99 -64.40 8.90
CA LEU A 163 -59.19 -65.54 9.81
C LEU A 163 -59.57 -65.10 11.23
N GLU A 164 -59.08 -63.96 11.70
CA GLU A 164 -59.48 -63.42 13.01
C GLU A 164 -60.96 -63.03 13.03
N ASP A 165 -61.51 -62.51 11.93
CA ASP A 165 -62.91 -62.08 11.86
C ASP A 165 -63.92 -63.20 12.16
N ILE A 166 -63.58 -64.48 11.95
CA ILE A 166 -64.45 -65.63 12.27
C ILE A 166 -64.60 -65.83 13.79
N HIS A 167 -63.58 -65.46 14.58
CA HIS A 167 -63.57 -65.68 16.03
C HIS A 167 -64.45 -64.68 16.82
N HIS A 168 -64.99 -63.65 16.17
CA HIS A 168 -65.78 -62.59 16.82
C HIS A 168 -67.28 -62.67 16.52
N LEU A 169 -67.72 -63.61 15.68
CA LEU A 169 -69.13 -63.75 15.33
C LEU A 169 -69.93 -64.41 16.45
N ASN A 170 -71.11 -63.86 16.72
CA ASN A 170 -72.06 -64.32 17.72
C ASN A 170 -72.55 -65.74 17.38
N ASP A 171 -72.71 -66.61 18.39
CA ASP A 171 -72.97 -68.06 18.22
C ASP A 171 -74.21 -68.42 17.38
N ASN A 172 -75.08 -67.45 17.07
CA ASN A 172 -76.30 -67.65 16.28
C ASN A 172 -76.11 -67.54 14.74
N ASP A 173 -74.95 -67.10 14.25
CA ASP A 173 -74.67 -66.95 12.82
C ASP A 173 -73.73 -68.04 12.26
N LEU A 174 -73.37 -69.05 13.07
CA LEU A 174 -72.47 -70.13 12.65
C LEU A 174 -73.21 -71.29 11.96
N THR A 175 -72.65 -71.77 10.86
CA THR A 175 -73.09 -73.02 10.23
C THR A 175 -72.70 -74.24 11.08
N PRO A 176 -73.37 -75.41 10.93
CA PRO A 176 -73.10 -76.59 11.75
C PRO A 176 -71.66 -77.12 11.67
N GLU A 177 -70.93 -76.87 10.58
CA GLU A 177 -69.54 -77.31 10.38
C GLU A 177 -68.54 -76.45 11.18
N GLU A 178 -68.78 -75.16 11.32
CA GLU A 178 -67.88 -74.22 12.01
C GLU A 178 -67.89 -74.40 13.53
N ARG A 179 -69.03 -74.84 14.11
CA ARG A 179 -69.10 -75.21 15.54
C ARG A 179 -68.29 -76.47 15.87
N ALA A 180 -68.17 -77.41 14.94
CA ALA A 180 -67.39 -78.63 15.14
C ALA A 180 -65.88 -78.34 15.23
N MET A 181 -65.39 -77.36 14.46
CA MET A 181 -63.99 -76.94 14.49
C MET A 181 -63.63 -76.20 15.79
N LYS A 182 -64.52 -75.32 16.29
CA LYS A 182 -64.34 -74.62 17.58
C LYS A 182 -64.22 -75.58 18.77
N ASN A 183 -65.01 -76.67 18.77
CA ASN A 183 -65.01 -77.64 19.86
C ASN A 183 -63.81 -78.60 19.80
N SER A 184 -63.24 -78.84 18.60
CA SER A 184 -62.11 -79.76 18.40
C SER A 184 -60.78 -79.19 18.91
N GLN A 185 -60.62 -77.86 18.93
CA GLN A 185 -59.37 -77.20 19.36
C GLN A 185 -59.36 -76.82 20.85
N SER A 186 -60.50 -76.87 21.54
CA SER A 186 -60.56 -76.57 22.98
C SER A 186 -59.91 -77.68 23.84
N ASP A 187 -59.82 -78.91 23.30
CA ASP A 187 -59.25 -80.08 23.99
C ASP A 187 -57.71 -80.19 23.87
N GLU A 188 -57.05 -79.45 22.95
CA GLU A 188 -55.59 -79.52 22.76
C GLU A 188 -54.78 -78.59 23.68
N GLN A 189 -55.42 -77.61 24.35
CA GLN A 189 -54.73 -76.63 25.22
C GLN A 189 -54.42 -77.11 26.65
N VAL A 190 -54.80 -78.33 27.04
CA VAL A 190 -54.55 -78.84 28.41
C VAL A 190 -53.13 -79.44 28.59
N ASN A 191 -52.40 -79.72 27.51
CA ASN A 191 -51.23 -80.62 27.58
C ASN A 191 -49.83 -79.96 27.46
N HIS A 192 -49.66 -78.67 27.79
CA HIS A 192 -48.33 -78.01 27.75
C HIS A 192 -47.92 -77.26 29.03
N ASN A 193 -48.58 -77.50 30.16
CA ASN A 193 -48.32 -76.82 31.43
C ASN A 193 -47.48 -77.60 32.47
N GLU A 194 -46.64 -78.55 32.06
CA GLU A 194 -45.64 -79.17 32.95
C GLU A 194 -44.24 -79.14 32.30
N SER A 195 -43.51 -78.02 32.45
CA SER A 195 -42.06 -77.99 32.74
C SER A 195 -41.53 -76.56 32.69
N THR A 196 -41.97 -75.76 33.63
CA THR A 196 -41.22 -74.60 34.14
C THR A 196 -40.42 -75.06 35.36
N SER A 197 -39.09 -74.98 35.35
CA SER A 197 -38.28 -74.49 36.48
C SER A 197 -36.79 -74.81 36.31
N GLU A 198 -35.99 -73.84 35.87
CA GLU A 198 -34.88 -73.38 36.73
C GLU A 198 -34.42 -72.00 36.27
N SER A 199 -34.52 -71.09 37.22
CA SER A 199 -34.35 -69.66 37.08
C SER A 199 -32.92 -69.26 37.43
N ALA A 200 -32.43 -68.25 36.72
CA ALA A 200 -31.76 -67.08 37.27
C ALA A 200 -30.49 -67.23 38.15
N ASN A 201 -29.38 -66.69 37.64
CA ASN A 201 -28.66 -65.56 38.27
C ASN A 201 -27.58 -65.10 37.28
N ALA A 202 -27.66 -63.91 36.68
CA ALA A 202 -27.46 -62.58 37.25
C ALA A 202 -25.99 -62.26 37.58
N SER A 203 -25.63 -61.02 37.20
CA SER A 203 -24.62 -60.14 37.80
C SER A 203 -23.14 -60.48 37.55
N ASP A 204 -22.22 -59.52 37.39
CA ASP A 204 -22.27 -58.07 37.25
C ASP A 204 -20.82 -57.63 36.93
N SER A 205 -20.75 -56.43 36.38
CA SER A 205 -19.64 -55.52 36.16
C SER A 205 -18.53 -55.40 37.23
N GLN A 206 -17.35 -54.94 36.77
CA GLN A 206 -16.50 -53.87 37.31
C GLN A 206 -15.21 -53.86 36.47
N SER A 207 -14.88 -52.85 35.65
CA SER A 207 -14.57 -51.44 35.92
C SER A 207 -13.30 -51.22 36.77
N THR A 208 -12.60 -50.13 36.41
CA THR A 208 -11.41 -49.51 37.04
C THR A 208 -10.05 -49.99 36.50
N SER A 209 -9.41 -49.22 35.62
CA SER A 209 -8.64 -47.98 35.86
C SER A 209 -7.20 -48.28 36.25
N SER A 210 -6.26 -47.71 35.49
CA SER A 210 -5.22 -46.78 35.96
C SER A 210 -3.88 -46.92 35.24
N ASN A 211 -3.19 -45.78 35.25
CA ASN A 211 -1.83 -45.44 34.87
C ASN A 211 -1.63 -44.95 33.43
N SER A 212 -1.54 -43.63 33.21
CA SER A 212 -0.55 -42.66 33.72
C SER A 212 0.85 -42.97 33.19
N THR A 213 1.43 -41.99 32.50
CA THR A 213 2.79 -41.46 32.69
C THR A 213 3.27 -40.85 31.38
N SER A 214 3.47 -39.53 31.44
CA SER A 214 4.55 -38.73 30.83
C SER A 214 4.78 -38.84 29.31
N ASN A 215 5.20 -37.82 28.59
CA ASN A 215 6.23 -36.83 28.91
C ASN A 215 6.28 -35.84 27.73
N ASN A 216 6.75 -34.61 27.99
CA ASN A 216 7.60 -33.77 27.13
C ASN A 216 7.33 -33.72 25.60
N GLN A 217 7.17 -32.57 24.97
CA GLN A 217 7.95 -31.33 25.07
C GLN A 217 7.22 -30.23 24.29
#